data_AF-R7L4R8-F1
#
_entry.id   AF-R7L4R8-F1
#
_cell.length_a   1.000
_cell.length_b   1.000
_cell.length_c   1.000
_cell.angle_alpha   90.00
_cell.angle_beta   90.00
_cell.angle_gamma   90.00
#
_symmetry.space_group_name_H-M   'P 1'
#
loop_
_entity.id
_entity.type
_entity.pdbx_description
1 polymer ?
#
loop_
_entity_poly.entity_id
_entity_poly.type
_entity_poly.pdbx_seq_one_letter_code
_entity_poly.pdbx_strand_id
1 'polypeptide(L)'
;MLTDPDISHVADDELDRAIAERNEEMKVQADLSEISADDKRKKSALGHRDRVRERFLNTGLEGFADHEILELLLFYTIPRQDTKQIAHELIDRFDSVAGVFDADIEELCKTKGITQNSAVLFKLIPQLISVYYSGKDEKKSYTNSDMLAELFKPMFVGESTEKFMLACFDSRLRRLSVTEISRGSSSCTTIDMRKIMSEVTKNGCTMAAIAHNHPKGAPRPSDEDVAVTRRINEIFRAVGVTLMDHIIVGESRTYSLRDGGELSIFD
;
A
#
# COMPACT_ATOMS: atom_id res chain seq x y z
N MET A 1 40.76 -62.76 -66.88
CA MET A 1 39.48 -62.05 -66.67
C MET A 1 39.55 -61.47 -65.27
N LEU A 2 39.85 -60.18 -65.16
CA LEU A 2 39.93 -59.43 -63.91
C LEU A 2 38.56 -58.80 -63.66
N THR A 3 37.92 -59.13 -62.55
CA THR A 3 36.73 -58.43 -62.05
C THR A 3 37.17 -57.60 -60.85
N ASP A 4 37.20 -56.28 -61.01
CA ASP A 4 37.36 -55.30 -59.93
C ASP A 4 36.17 -55.39 -58.96
N PRO A 5 36.41 -55.56 -57.65
CA PRO A 5 35.37 -55.41 -56.64
C PRO A 5 35.65 -54.16 -55.81
N ASP A 6 35.26 -52.95 -56.26
CA ASP A 6 35.27 -51.79 -55.36
C ASP A 6 34.49 -50.55 -55.85
N ILE A 7 33.20 -50.69 -56.20
CA ILE A 7 32.38 -49.52 -56.62
C ILE A 7 31.14 -49.32 -55.72
N SER A 8 30.76 -50.29 -54.88
CA SER A 8 29.53 -50.17 -54.07
C SER A 8 29.73 -49.51 -52.69
N HIS A 9 30.96 -49.33 -52.20
CA HIS A 9 31.22 -48.76 -50.87
C HIS A 9 31.50 -47.24 -50.86
N VAL A 10 31.83 -46.66 -52.01
CA VAL A 10 32.22 -45.24 -52.13
C VAL A 10 31.01 -44.32 -52.27
N ALA A 11 29.90 -44.82 -52.85
CA ALA A 11 28.70 -44.03 -53.10
C ALA A 11 27.85 -43.77 -51.84
N ASP A 12 27.85 -44.70 -50.87
CA ASP A 12 27.14 -44.52 -49.59
C ASP A 12 27.86 -43.51 -48.67
N ASP A 13 29.20 -43.50 -48.67
CA ASP A 13 30.01 -42.55 -47.88
C ASP A 13 29.86 -41.10 -48.37
N GLU A 14 29.73 -40.87 -49.69
CA GLU A 14 29.48 -39.54 -50.24
C GLU A 14 28.07 -39.04 -49.94
N LEU A 15 27.08 -39.93 -49.97
CA LEU A 15 25.69 -39.60 -49.63
C LEU A 15 25.53 -39.26 -48.14
N ASP A 16 26.17 -40.02 -47.26
CA ASP A 16 26.15 -39.78 -45.82
C ASP A 16 26.85 -38.46 -45.44
N ARG A 17 27.95 -38.12 -46.11
CA ARG A 17 28.60 -36.80 -45.96
C ARG A 17 27.71 -35.66 -46.41
N ALA A 18 27.07 -35.79 -47.57
CA ALA A 18 26.16 -34.76 -48.09
C ALA A 18 24.94 -34.54 -47.17
N ILE A 19 24.42 -35.61 -46.55
CA ILE A 19 23.34 -35.52 -45.56
C ILE A 19 23.82 -34.84 -44.27
N ALA A 20 25.02 -35.17 -43.79
CA ALA A 20 25.60 -34.55 -42.59
C ALA A 20 25.84 -33.04 -42.78
N GLU A 21 26.45 -32.64 -43.90
CA GLU A 21 26.68 -31.24 -44.25
C GLU A 21 25.35 -30.46 -44.32
N ARG A 22 24.33 -31.03 -44.98
CA ARG A 22 23.02 -30.39 -45.09
C ARG A 22 22.29 -30.26 -43.74
N ASN A 23 22.45 -31.23 -42.84
CA ASN A 23 21.91 -31.15 -41.49
C ASN A 23 22.61 -30.07 -40.66
N GLU A 24 23.93 -29.90 -40.83
CA GLU A 24 24.71 -28.87 -40.18
C GLU A 24 24.33 -27.47 -40.68
N GLU A 25 24.18 -27.30 -42.00
CA GLU A 25 23.66 -26.07 -42.62
C GLU A 25 22.26 -25.70 -42.11
N MET A 26 21.34 -26.67 -42.06
CA MET A 26 19.98 -26.45 -41.53
C MET A 26 20.01 -26.03 -40.05
N LYS A 27 20.93 -26.59 -39.26
CA LYS A 27 21.07 -26.25 -37.84
C LYS A 27 21.62 -24.83 -37.66
N VAL A 28 22.65 -24.45 -38.42
CA VAL A 28 23.19 -23.08 -38.42
C VAL A 28 22.12 -22.07 -38.84
N GLN A 29 21.30 -22.41 -39.84
CA GLN A 29 20.23 -21.53 -40.30
C GLN A 29 19.08 -21.41 -39.29
N ALA A 30 18.76 -22.48 -38.56
CA ALA A 30 17.83 -22.43 -37.43
C ALA A 30 18.37 -21.52 -36.31
N ASP A 31 19.63 -21.69 -35.89
CA ASP A 31 20.26 -20.87 -34.85
C ASP A 31 20.29 -19.38 -35.24
N LEU A 32 20.64 -19.06 -36.49
CA LEU A 32 20.62 -17.68 -37.02
C LEU A 32 19.20 -17.08 -37.02
N SER A 33 18.19 -17.89 -37.31
CA SER A 33 16.79 -17.45 -37.30
C SER A 33 16.29 -17.16 -35.88
N GLU A 34 16.70 -17.94 -34.89
CA GLU A 34 16.38 -17.72 -33.48
C GLU A 34 17.05 -16.45 -32.93
N ILE A 35 18.33 -16.25 -33.25
CA ILE A 35 19.07 -15.03 -32.87
C ILE A 35 18.40 -13.77 -33.45
N SER A 36 17.96 -13.82 -34.71
CA SER A 36 17.25 -12.71 -35.36
C SER A 36 15.88 -12.42 -34.73
N ALA A 37 15.14 -13.47 -34.35
CA ALA A 37 13.85 -13.34 -33.69
C ALA A 37 13.99 -12.74 -32.28
N ASP A 38 15.00 -13.16 -31.52
CA ASP A 38 15.29 -12.64 -30.18
C ASP A 38 15.70 -11.15 -30.22
N ASP A 39 16.49 -10.75 -31.21
CA ASP A 39 16.91 -9.35 -31.38
C ASP A 39 15.73 -8.43 -31.77
N LYS A 40 14.80 -8.92 -32.60
CA LYS A 40 13.54 -8.21 -32.90
C LYS A 40 12.64 -8.06 -31.68
N ARG A 41 12.49 -9.12 -30.87
CA ARG A 41 11.72 -9.07 -29.61
C ARG A 41 12.31 -8.06 -28.63
N LYS A 42 13.64 -8.05 -28.49
CA LYS A 42 14.36 -7.08 -27.65
C LYS A 42 14.11 -5.64 -28.09
N LYS A 43 14.24 -5.32 -29.38
CA LYS A 43 13.97 -3.97 -29.91
C LYS A 43 12.52 -3.53 -29.70
N SER A 44 11.56 -4.43 -29.90
CA SER A 44 10.13 -4.15 -29.67
C SER A 44 9.82 -3.89 -28.19
N ALA A 45 10.40 -4.69 -27.29
CA ALA A 45 10.23 -4.55 -25.84
C ALA A 45 10.85 -3.25 -25.30
N LEU A 46 12.02 -2.84 -25.82
CA LEU A 46 12.64 -1.55 -25.51
C LEU A 46 11.73 -0.38 -25.90
N GLY A 47 11.19 -0.38 -27.12
CA GLY A 47 10.26 0.66 -27.56
C GLY A 47 8.93 0.67 -26.78
N HIS A 48 8.44 -0.51 -26.33
CA HIS A 48 7.25 -0.59 -25.48
C HIS A 48 7.46 0.06 -24.12
N ARG A 49 8.57 -0.24 -23.46
CA ARG A 49 8.93 0.36 -22.16
C ARG A 49 8.97 1.87 -22.21
N ASP A 50 9.57 2.42 -23.26
CA ASP A 50 9.68 3.87 -23.42
C ASP A 50 8.31 4.52 -23.67
N ARG A 51 7.44 3.90 -24.49
CA ARG A 51 6.06 4.38 -24.70
C ARG A 51 5.22 4.39 -23.42
N VAL A 52 5.30 3.33 -22.61
CA VAL A 52 4.56 3.24 -21.34
C VAL A 52 5.07 4.28 -20.34
N ARG A 53 6.39 4.50 -20.26
CA ARG A 53 6.98 5.56 -19.43
C ARG A 53 6.58 6.96 -19.90
N GLU A 54 6.61 7.22 -21.20
CA GLU A 54 6.19 8.49 -21.77
C GLU A 54 4.71 8.77 -21.48
N ARG A 55 3.85 7.75 -21.61
CA ARG A 55 2.44 7.84 -21.21
C ARG A 55 2.28 8.20 -19.73
N PHE A 56 3.04 7.56 -18.84
CA PHE A 56 3.04 7.87 -17.40
C PHE A 56 3.48 9.32 -17.13
N LEU A 57 4.51 9.81 -17.82
CA LEU A 57 4.96 11.20 -17.68
C LEU A 57 3.88 12.22 -18.09
N ASN A 58 3.04 11.88 -19.08
CA ASN A 58 2.00 12.77 -19.60
C ASN A 58 0.69 12.70 -18.81
N THR A 59 0.31 11.53 -18.29
CA THR A 59 -1.03 11.26 -17.74
C THR A 59 -1.04 10.70 -16.31
N GLY A 60 0.13 10.47 -15.71
CA GLY A 60 0.22 9.67 -14.50
C GLY A 60 -0.29 8.25 -14.75
N LEU A 61 -1.08 7.71 -13.81
CA LEU A 61 -1.74 6.41 -13.97
C LEU A 61 -3.16 6.54 -14.56
N GLU A 62 -3.58 7.73 -14.97
CA GLU A 62 -4.93 7.92 -15.52
C GLU A 62 -5.11 7.10 -16.81
N GLY A 63 -6.14 6.25 -16.83
CA GLY A 63 -6.45 5.36 -17.94
C GLY A 63 -5.54 4.12 -18.07
N PHE A 64 -4.61 3.88 -17.14
CA PHE A 64 -3.86 2.62 -17.11
C PHE A 64 -4.76 1.49 -16.64
N ALA A 65 -4.67 0.33 -17.30
CA ALA A 65 -5.23 -0.90 -16.76
C ALA A 65 -4.32 -1.50 -15.67
N ASP A 66 -4.88 -2.31 -14.78
CA ASP A 66 -4.16 -2.95 -13.66
C ASP A 66 -2.86 -3.65 -14.07
N HIS A 67 -2.89 -4.43 -15.15
CA HIS A 67 -1.68 -5.09 -15.66
C HIS A 67 -0.64 -4.08 -16.20
N GLU A 68 -1.05 -2.95 -16.79
CA GLU A 68 -0.13 -1.91 -17.25
C GLU A 68 0.59 -1.23 -16.07
N ILE A 69 -0.09 -1.08 -14.92
CA ILE A 69 0.52 -0.57 -13.68
C ILE A 69 1.63 -1.53 -13.20
N LEU A 70 1.34 -2.83 -13.18
CA LEU A 70 2.32 -3.85 -12.79
C LEU A 70 3.47 -3.95 -13.80
N GLU A 71 3.20 -3.85 -15.11
CA GLU A 71 4.24 -3.79 -16.13
C GLU A 71 5.23 -2.65 -15.84
N LEU A 72 4.72 -1.45 -15.57
CA LEU A 72 5.55 -0.28 -15.27
C LEU A 72 6.43 -0.52 -14.04
N LEU A 73 5.90 -1.13 -12.98
CA LEU A 73 6.68 -1.49 -11.79
C LEU A 73 7.76 -2.55 -12.10
N LEU A 74 7.39 -3.59 -12.84
CA LEU A 74 8.31 -4.66 -13.24
C LEU A 74 9.45 -4.17 -14.12
N PHE A 75 9.30 -3.04 -14.80
CA PHE A 75 10.41 -2.46 -15.57
C PHE A 75 11.62 -2.09 -14.70
N TYR A 76 11.41 -1.81 -13.41
CA TYR A 76 12.46 -1.44 -12.47
C TYR A 76 13.22 -2.64 -11.91
N THR A 77 12.60 -3.82 -11.89
CA THR A 77 13.17 -5.03 -11.25
C THR A 77 13.54 -6.12 -12.24
N ILE A 78 12.95 -6.12 -13.43
CA ILE A 78 13.21 -7.10 -14.50
C ILE A 78 13.69 -6.35 -15.75
N PRO A 79 15.02 -6.23 -15.97
CA PRO A 79 15.56 -5.61 -17.18
C PRO A 79 15.47 -6.56 -18.38
N ARG A 80 15.22 -6.01 -19.58
CA ARG A 80 15.38 -6.70 -20.88
C ARG A 80 14.50 -7.94 -21.11
N GLN A 81 13.37 -8.05 -20.41
CA GLN A 81 12.35 -9.09 -20.65
C GLN A 81 10.98 -8.46 -20.93
N ASP A 82 10.11 -9.24 -21.58
CA ASP A 82 8.70 -8.91 -21.73
C ASP A 82 7.98 -9.14 -20.39
N THR A 83 7.53 -8.06 -19.76
CA THR A 83 6.86 -8.09 -18.46
C THR A 83 5.34 -8.12 -18.58
N LYS A 84 4.79 -8.02 -19.80
CA LYS A 84 3.34 -8.01 -20.02
C LYS A 84 2.69 -9.30 -19.58
N GLN A 85 3.27 -10.43 -19.99
CA GLN A 85 2.75 -11.74 -19.62
C GLN A 85 2.81 -11.95 -18.09
N ILE A 86 3.90 -11.52 -17.46
CA ILE A 86 4.09 -11.62 -16.01
C ILE A 86 3.03 -10.77 -15.27
N ALA A 87 2.77 -9.56 -15.75
CA ALA A 87 1.77 -8.68 -15.16
C ALA A 87 0.35 -9.27 -15.27
N HIS A 88 -0.01 -9.86 -16.40
CA HIS A 88 -1.28 -10.58 -16.54
C HIS A 88 -1.37 -11.78 -15.59
N GLU A 89 -0.33 -12.61 -15.51
CA GLU A 89 -0.30 -13.78 -14.61
C GLU A 89 -0.43 -13.36 -13.13
N LEU A 90 0.15 -12.22 -12.75
CA LEU A 90 -0.03 -11.65 -11.42
C LEU A 90 -1.48 -11.23 -11.14
N ILE A 91 -2.14 -10.56 -12.09
CA ILE A 91 -3.55 -10.18 -11.94
C ILE A 91 -4.44 -11.41 -11.89
N ASP A 92 -4.22 -12.39 -12.75
CA ASP A 92 -5.03 -13.62 -12.79
C ASP A 92 -4.90 -14.43 -11.48
N ARG A 93 -3.73 -14.40 -10.84
CA ARG A 93 -3.46 -15.17 -9.62
C ARG A 93 -3.87 -14.45 -8.34
N PHE A 94 -3.82 -13.12 -8.32
CA PHE A 94 -4.03 -12.30 -7.10
C PHE A 94 -5.20 -11.31 -7.25
N ASP A 95 -6.02 -11.49 -8.28
CA ASP A 95 -7.26 -10.76 -8.64
C ASP A 95 -7.11 -9.27 -8.99
N SER A 96 -6.15 -8.55 -8.40
CA SER A 96 -6.00 -7.10 -8.56
C SER A 96 -4.60 -6.61 -8.20
N VAL A 97 -4.28 -5.35 -8.53
CA VAL A 97 -3.03 -4.69 -8.09
C VAL A 97 -2.91 -4.71 -6.56
N ALA A 98 -4.00 -4.46 -5.84
CA ALA A 98 -4.01 -4.52 -4.38
C ALA A 98 -3.69 -5.93 -3.87
N GLY A 99 -4.31 -6.96 -4.46
CA GLY A 99 -4.03 -8.35 -4.10
C GLY A 99 -2.57 -8.74 -4.33
N VAL A 100 -1.93 -8.24 -5.39
CA VAL A 100 -0.49 -8.42 -5.63
C VAL A 100 0.36 -7.77 -4.52
N PHE A 101 0.00 -6.56 -4.07
CA PHE A 101 0.73 -5.88 -2.99
C PHE A 101 0.52 -6.54 -1.62
N ASP A 102 -0.63 -7.18 -1.41
CA ASP A 102 -1.01 -7.85 -0.16
C ASP A 102 -0.55 -9.31 -0.09
N ALA A 103 -0.22 -9.95 -1.21
CA ALA A 103 0.28 -11.33 -1.26
C ALA A 103 1.64 -11.52 -0.58
N ASP A 104 1.86 -12.68 0.04
CA ASP A 104 3.14 -13.02 0.68
C ASP A 104 4.30 -13.10 -0.32
N ILE A 105 5.50 -12.71 0.13
CA ILE A 105 6.71 -12.72 -0.72
C ILE A 105 6.96 -14.11 -1.31
N GLU A 106 6.78 -15.17 -0.52
CA GLU A 106 6.97 -16.55 -0.97
C GLU A 106 5.97 -16.94 -2.07
N GLU A 107 4.70 -16.52 -1.94
CA GLU A 107 3.68 -16.77 -2.94
C GLU A 107 3.94 -16.01 -4.24
N LEU A 108 4.35 -14.74 -4.15
CA LEU A 108 4.74 -13.92 -5.30
C LEU A 108 5.90 -14.54 -6.07
N CYS A 109 6.93 -15.03 -5.37
CA CYS A 109 8.10 -15.67 -6.00
C CYS A 109 7.79 -16.98 -6.73
N LYS A 110 6.61 -17.59 -6.50
CA LYS A 110 6.17 -18.76 -7.28
C LYS A 110 5.73 -18.40 -8.71
N THR A 111 5.40 -17.14 -8.98
CA THR A 111 5.07 -16.66 -10.33
C THR A 111 6.36 -16.59 -11.17
N LYS A 112 6.35 -17.20 -12.35
CA LYS A 112 7.56 -17.31 -13.19
C LYS A 112 8.07 -15.91 -13.58
N GLY A 113 9.35 -15.66 -13.31
CA GLY A 113 9.99 -14.36 -13.60
C GLY A 113 9.93 -13.35 -12.45
N ILE A 114 9.15 -13.61 -11.41
CA ILE A 114 9.16 -12.80 -10.20
C ILE A 114 10.31 -13.22 -9.29
N THR A 115 11.26 -12.30 -9.14
CA THR A 115 12.36 -12.42 -8.18
C THR A 115 11.97 -11.86 -6.83
N GLN A 116 12.72 -12.21 -5.79
CA GLN A 116 12.57 -11.60 -4.47
C GLN A 116 12.65 -10.06 -4.53
N ASN A 117 13.46 -9.48 -5.41
CA ASN A 117 13.53 -8.03 -5.61
C ASN A 117 12.20 -7.44 -6.10
N SER A 118 11.53 -8.12 -7.03
CA SER A 118 10.20 -7.70 -7.53
C SER A 118 9.14 -7.83 -6.43
N ALA A 119 9.15 -8.94 -5.69
CA ALA A 119 8.23 -9.15 -4.57
C ALA A 119 8.42 -8.11 -3.44
N VAL A 120 9.67 -7.77 -3.11
CA VAL A 120 9.98 -6.72 -2.13
C VAL A 120 9.50 -5.35 -2.62
N LEU A 121 9.70 -5.02 -3.89
CA LEU A 121 9.18 -3.76 -4.46
C LEU A 121 7.66 -3.67 -4.26
N PHE A 122 6.91 -4.72 -4.58
CA PHE A 122 5.45 -4.73 -4.39
C PHE A 122 5.05 -4.55 -2.92
N LYS A 123 5.71 -5.26 -2.00
CA LYS A 123 5.44 -5.14 -0.56
C LYS A 123 5.83 -3.80 0.04
N LEU A 124 6.78 -3.11 -0.57
CA LEU A 124 7.25 -1.80 -0.12
C LEU A 124 6.22 -0.71 -0.42
N ILE A 125 5.43 -0.82 -1.50
CA ILE A 125 4.53 0.25 -1.94
C ILE A 125 3.47 0.62 -0.87
N PRO A 126 2.68 -0.30 -0.28
CA PRO A 126 1.72 0.07 0.77
C PRO A 126 2.37 0.73 1.99
N GLN A 127 3.58 0.28 2.36
CA GLN A 127 4.34 0.84 3.47
C GLN A 127 4.85 2.26 3.16
N LEU A 128 5.36 2.49 1.94
CA LEU A 128 5.77 3.81 1.49
C LEU A 128 4.60 4.78 1.39
N ILE A 129 3.41 4.31 1.00
CA ILE A 129 2.19 5.12 1.02
C ILE A 129 1.91 5.60 2.45
N SER A 130 1.97 4.69 3.44
CA SER A 130 1.82 5.05 4.85
C SER A 130 2.86 6.08 5.32
N VAL A 131 4.14 5.89 4.97
CA VAL A 131 5.22 6.85 5.28
C VAL A 131 4.99 8.20 4.59
N TYR A 132 4.59 8.20 3.31
CA TYR A 132 4.33 9.41 2.52
C TYR A 132 3.18 10.23 3.11
N TYR A 133 2.07 9.58 3.47
CA TYR A 133 0.95 10.25 4.11
C TYR A 133 1.30 10.71 5.51
N SER A 134 2.05 9.92 6.29
CA SER A 134 2.55 10.34 7.61
C SER A 134 3.42 11.59 7.53
N GLY A 135 4.31 11.69 6.53
CA GLY A 135 5.12 12.88 6.27
C GLY A 135 4.32 14.08 5.74
N LYS A 136 3.17 13.85 5.09
CA LYS A 136 2.22 14.93 4.75
C LYS A 136 1.39 15.39 5.95
N ASP A 137 1.07 14.47 6.86
CA ASP A 137 0.31 14.73 8.09
C ASP A 137 1.08 15.65 9.06
N GLU A 138 2.43 15.60 9.06
CA GLU A 138 3.29 16.53 9.82
C GLU A 138 3.08 18.02 9.49
N LYS A 139 2.38 18.35 8.38
CA LYS A 139 2.02 19.72 8.00
C LYS A 139 0.52 20.01 8.07
N LYS A 140 -0.32 19.02 8.38
CA LYS A 140 -1.77 19.21 8.48
C LYS A 140 -2.10 19.77 9.87
N SER A 141 -2.56 21.01 9.90
CA SER A 141 -3.11 21.62 11.11
C SER A 141 -4.59 21.29 11.23
N TYR A 142 -5.01 20.75 12.38
CA TYR A 142 -6.39 20.39 12.67
C TYR A 142 -7.08 21.57 13.37
N THR A 143 -7.77 22.42 12.61
CA THR A 143 -8.24 23.73 13.10
C THR A 143 -9.71 23.78 13.50
N ASN A 144 -10.48 22.73 13.22
CA ASN A 144 -11.91 22.65 13.54
C ASN A 144 -12.35 21.21 13.82
N SER A 145 -13.57 21.08 14.33
CA SER A 145 -14.19 19.82 14.73
C SER A 145 -14.41 18.86 13.57
N ASP A 146 -14.70 19.36 12.35
CA ASP A 146 -14.80 18.50 11.15
C ASP A 146 -13.47 17.83 10.82
N MET A 147 -12.35 18.56 10.90
CA MET A 147 -11.02 17.99 10.66
C MET A 147 -10.64 16.96 11.73
N LEU A 148 -11.05 17.17 12.98
CA LEU A 148 -10.87 16.18 14.06
C LEU A 148 -11.77 14.96 13.84
N ALA A 149 -12.99 15.15 13.37
CA ALA A 149 -13.87 14.04 12.99
C ALA A 149 -13.26 13.20 11.86
N GLU A 150 -12.73 13.83 10.81
CA GLU A 150 -12.01 13.15 9.73
C GLU A 150 -10.73 12.45 10.22
N LEU A 151 -10.06 12.99 11.25
CA LEU A 151 -8.93 12.31 11.90
C LEU A 151 -9.38 11.01 12.58
N PHE A 152 -10.48 11.05 13.33
CA PHE A 152 -10.88 9.95 14.21
C PHE A 152 -11.71 8.87 13.52
N LYS A 153 -12.53 9.21 12.51
CA LYS A 153 -13.42 8.27 11.80
C LYS A 153 -12.72 6.95 11.40
N PRO A 154 -11.53 6.95 10.77
CA PRO A 154 -10.86 5.72 10.34
C PRO A 154 -10.51 4.76 11.50
N MET A 155 -10.36 5.26 12.72
CA MET A 155 -9.93 4.48 13.89
C MET A 155 -11.05 3.59 14.47
N PHE A 156 -12.29 3.85 14.05
CA PHE A 156 -13.50 3.19 14.54
C PHE A 156 -14.21 2.36 13.46
N VAL A 157 -13.69 2.32 12.22
CA VAL A 157 -14.28 1.54 11.13
C VAL A 157 -14.25 0.05 11.49
N GLY A 158 -15.41 -0.62 11.43
CA GLY A 158 -15.54 -2.06 11.73
C GLY A 158 -15.50 -2.41 13.21
N GLU A 159 -15.47 -1.43 14.11
CA GLU A 159 -15.38 -1.68 15.54
C GLU A 159 -16.74 -2.00 16.16
N SER A 160 -16.86 -3.20 16.73
CA SER A 160 -18.08 -3.69 17.38
C SER A 160 -18.16 -3.36 18.88
N THR A 161 -17.06 -2.88 19.45
CA THR A 161 -16.93 -2.45 20.84
C THR A 161 -16.60 -0.97 20.90
N GLU A 162 -17.00 -0.31 21.98
CA GLU A 162 -16.59 1.06 22.26
C GLU A 162 -15.09 1.14 22.49
N LYS A 163 -14.49 2.18 21.91
CA LYS A 163 -13.09 2.55 22.02
C LYS A 163 -13.00 4.01 22.39
N PHE A 164 -12.00 4.34 23.20
CA PHE A 164 -11.66 5.72 23.50
C PHE A 164 -10.26 6.03 22.96
N MET A 165 -10.13 7.08 22.18
CA MET A 165 -8.91 7.52 21.50
C MET A 165 -8.50 8.89 22.03
N LEU A 166 -7.19 9.10 22.14
CA LEU A 166 -6.56 10.39 22.42
C LEU A 166 -5.66 10.76 21.25
N ALA A 167 -5.85 11.97 20.71
CA ALA A 167 -4.91 12.59 19.79
C ALA A 167 -4.19 13.75 20.47
N CYS A 168 -2.87 13.78 20.35
CA CYS A 168 -2.01 14.83 20.90
C CYS A 168 -1.52 15.75 19.79
N PHE A 169 -1.43 17.05 20.05
CA PHE A 169 -1.04 18.07 19.07
C PHE A 169 0.02 19.05 19.62
N ASP A 170 0.84 19.58 18.72
CA ASP A 170 1.74 20.69 19.02
C ASP A 170 1.01 22.03 19.03
N SER A 171 1.71 23.12 19.37
CA SER A 171 1.14 24.48 19.45
C SER A 171 0.67 25.05 18.10
N ARG A 172 0.95 24.35 16.99
CA ARG A 172 0.51 24.68 15.63
C ARG A 172 -0.65 23.80 15.16
N LEU A 173 -1.32 23.09 16.09
CA LEU A 173 -2.42 22.17 15.82
C LEU A 173 -2.02 20.98 14.93
N ARG A 174 -0.73 20.63 14.91
CA ARG A 174 -0.23 19.50 14.12
C ARG A 174 -0.19 18.27 14.99
N ARG A 175 -0.68 17.15 14.46
CA ARG A 175 -0.82 15.91 15.20
C ARG A 175 0.55 15.31 15.54
N LEU A 176 0.80 15.08 16.82
CA LEU A 176 1.98 14.41 17.35
C LEU A 176 1.76 12.90 17.43
N SER A 177 0.60 12.48 17.94
CA SER A 177 0.28 11.07 18.13
C SER A 177 -1.23 10.84 18.18
N VAL A 178 -1.63 9.59 17.96
CA VAL A 178 -2.98 9.10 18.28
C VAL A 178 -2.85 7.76 18.98
N THR A 179 -3.58 7.57 20.08
CA THR A 179 -3.42 6.40 20.94
C THR A 179 -4.78 5.91 21.45
N GLU A 180 -4.99 4.60 21.39
CA GLU A 180 -6.13 3.94 22.04
C GLU A 180 -5.91 3.95 23.55
N ILE A 181 -6.81 4.60 24.28
CA ILE A 181 -6.78 4.69 25.74
C ILE A 181 -7.47 3.48 26.36
N SER A 182 -8.69 3.18 25.92
CA SER A 182 -9.49 2.07 26.43
C SER A 182 -10.35 1.44 25.33
N ARG A 183 -10.81 0.21 25.60
CA ARG A 183 -11.72 -0.57 24.76
C ARG A 183 -12.65 -1.40 25.65
N GLY A 184 -13.93 -1.47 25.30
CA GLY A 184 -14.90 -2.40 25.89
C GLY A 184 -15.69 -1.91 27.12
N SER A 185 -15.62 -0.63 27.49
CA SER A 185 -16.46 -0.04 28.55
C SER A 185 -16.48 1.49 28.46
N SER A 186 -17.66 2.08 28.20
CA SER A 186 -17.95 3.54 28.16
C SER A 186 -17.98 4.22 29.53
N SER A 187 -18.05 3.47 30.64
CA SER A 187 -18.27 4.10 31.94
C SER A 187 -17.15 5.07 32.33
N CYS A 188 -17.50 6.20 32.94
CA CYS A 188 -16.53 7.21 33.41
C CYS A 188 -15.49 6.64 34.40
N THR A 189 -15.77 5.49 35.00
CA THR A 189 -14.91 4.77 35.94
C THR A 189 -13.81 3.95 35.27
N THR A 190 -13.90 3.67 33.96
CA THR A 190 -12.96 2.78 33.26
C THR A 190 -11.94 3.47 32.36
N ILE A 191 -12.09 4.78 32.13
CA ILE A 191 -11.08 5.54 31.37
C ILE A 191 -9.86 5.77 32.25
N ASP A 192 -8.72 5.19 31.84
CA ASP A 192 -7.47 5.30 32.58
C ASP A 192 -6.86 6.70 32.42
N MET A 193 -7.21 7.58 33.36
CA MET A 193 -6.68 8.94 33.43
C MET A 193 -5.15 8.97 33.54
N ARG A 194 -4.53 7.96 34.15
CA ARG A 194 -3.06 7.89 34.24
C ARG A 194 -2.46 7.64 32.87
N LYS A 195 -3.08 6.78 32.06
CA LYS A 195 -2.66 6.53 30.68
C LYS A 195 -2.80 7.78 29.81
N ILE A 196 -3.91 8.50 29.92
CA ILE A 196 -4.10 9.79 29.23
C ILE A 196 -2.97 10.76 29.60
N MET A 197 -2.72 10.96 30.89
CA MET A 197 -1.68 11.88 31.36
C MET A 197 -0.27 11.44 30.97
N SER A 198 -0.01 10.13 31.01
CA SER A 198 1.25 9.57 30.55
C SER A 198 1.49 9.91 29.07
N GLU A 199 0.48 9.79 28.20
CA GLU A 199 0.66 10.09 26.78
C GLU A 199 0.75 11.59 26.49
N VAL A 200 -0.05 12.41 27.16
CA VAL A 200 0.06 13.87 27.05
C VAL A 200 1.46 14.35 27.44
N THR A 201 1.99 13.83 28.55
CA THR A 201 3.32 14.19 29.07
C THR A 201 4.45 13.67 28.18
N LYS A 202 4.38 12.39 27.78
CA LYS A 202 5.38 11.74 26.93
C LYS A 202 5.50 12.41 25.56
N ASN A 203 4.40 12.86 24.98
CA ASN A 203 4.39 13.55 23.70
C ASN A 203 4.69 15.06 23.83
N GLY A 204 4.74 15.62 25.05
CA GLY A 204 4.95 17.04 25.28
C GLY A 204 3.92 17.93 24.57
N CYS A 205 2.68 17.46 24.44
CA CYS A 205 1.67 18.16 23.66
C CYS A 205 1.14 19.39 24.40
N THR A 206 0.77 20.43 23.66
CA THR A 206 0.13 21.65 24.23
C THR A 206 -1.38 21.64 24.04
N MET A 207 -1.86 20.76 23.15
CA MET A 207 -3.27 20.60 22.82
C MET A 207 -3.57 19.12 22.60
N ALA A 208 -4.80 18.72 22.88
CA ALA A 208 -5.25 17.34 22.72
C ALA A 208 -6.72 17.31 22.29
N ALA A 209 -7.12 16.26 21.58
CA ALA A 209 -8.51 15.96 21.29
C ALA A 209 -8.80 14.50 21.69
N ILE A 210 -10.02 14.23 22.13
CA ILE A 210 -10.45 12.88 22.48
C ILE A 210 -11.58 12.45 21.55
N ALA A 211 -11.75 11.14 21.39
CA ALA A 211 -12.88 10.60 20.67
C ALA A 211 -13.30 9.24 21.20
N HIS A 212 -14.58 8.92 21.05
CA HIS A 212 -15.05 7.55 21.19
C HIS A 212 -16.10 7.22 20.14
N ASN A 213 -16.36 5.93 19.92
CA ASN A 213 -17.44 5.49 19.06
C ASN A 213 -18.64 4.98 19.85
N HIS A 214 -19.83 5.12 19.26
CA HIS A 214 -21.04 4.41 19.64
C HIS A 214 -21.35 3.34 18.58
N PRO A 215 -20.86 2.09 18.71
CA PRO A 215 -20.95 1.06 17.66
C PRO A 215 -22.37 0.78 17.14
N LYS A 216 -23.39 0.98 17.98
CA LYS A 216 -24.79 0.65 17.69
C LYS A 216 -25.73 1.86 17.82
N GLY A 217 -25.17 3.07 17.92
CA GLY A 217 -25.92 4.25 18.37
C GLY A 217 -25.70 5.50 17.53
N ALA A 218 -26.63 6.44 17.69
CA ALA A 218 -26.42 7.81 17.24
C ALA A 218 -25.25 8.44 18.04
N PRO A 219 -24.48 9.37 17.44
CA PRO A 219 -23.33 10.00 18.12
C PRO A 219 -23.75 11.03 19.19
N ARG A 220 -24.95 10.93 19.76
CA ARG A 220 -25.42 11.87 20.79
C ARG A 220 -24.69 11.57 22.11
N PRO A 221 -24.12 12.58 22.80
CA PRO A 221 -23.45 12.35 24.07
C PRO A 221 -24.44 11.92 25.15
N SER A 222 -24.02 10.99 25.99
CA SER A 222 -24.65 10.72 27.27
C SER A 222 -24.17 11.70 28.34
N ASP A 223 -24.87 11.76 29.48
CA ASP A 223 -24.43 12.57 30.63
C ASP A 223 -23.06 12.10 31.17
N GLU A 224 -22.75 10.80 31.03
CA GLU A 224 -21.46 10.23 31.41
C GLU A 224 -20.34 10.74 30.49
N ASP A 225 -20.59 10.83 29.18
CA ASP A 225 -19.63 11.37 28.21
C ASP A 225 -19.28 12.83 28.54
N VAL A 226 -20.31 13.64 28.83
CA VAL A 226 -20.13 15.04 29.22
C VAL A 226 -19.34 15.14 30.52
N ALA A 227 -19.65 14.31 31.53
CA ALA A 227 -18.94 14.30 32.80
C ALA A 227 -17.45 13.90 32.64
N VAL A 228 -17.16 12.87 31.85
CA VAL A 228 -15.78 12.45 31.51
C VAL A 228 -15.04 13.58 30.81
N THR A 229 -15.68 14.22 29.83
CA THR A 229 -15.09 15.31 29.05
C THR A 229 -14.67 16.47 29.95
N ARG A 230 -15.56 16.88 30.86
CA ARG A 230 -15.29 17.96 31.82
C ARG A 230 -14.12 17.60 32.73
N ARG A 231 -14.10 16.38 33.26
CA ARG A 231 -13.00 15.90 34.09
C ARG A 231 -11.65 15.88 33.36
N ILE A 232 -11.62 15.44 32.11
CA ILE A 232 -10.41 15.47 31.28
C ILE A 232 -9.97 16.92 31.03
N ASN A 233 -10.91 17.81 30.70
CA ASN A 233 -10.63 19.23 30.47
C ASN A 233 -10.02 19.91 31.71
N GLU A 234 -10.56 19.65 32.90
CA GLU A 234 -10.03 20.15 34.18
C GLU A 234 -8.59 19.69 34.41
N ILE A 235 -8.31 18.40 34.21
CA ILE A 235 -6.98 17.83 34.37
C ILE A 235 -6.00 18.43 33.35
N PHE A 236 -6.41 18.54 32.08
CA PHE A 236 -5.58 19.10 31.01
C PHE A 236 -5.21 20.54 31.31
N ARG A 237 -6.15 21.35 31.78
CA ARG A 237 -5.87 22.74 32.18
C ARG A 237 -4.90 22.84 33.34
N ALA A 238 -5.00 21.96 34.33
CA ALA A 238 -4.07 21.94 35.46
C ALA A 238 -2.61 21.72 35.02
N VAL A 239 -2.39 21.10 33.85
CA VAL A 239 -1.05 20.86 33.27
C VAL A 239 -0.75 21.71 32.03
N GLY A 240 -1.56 22.72 31.72
CA GLY A 240 -1.33 23.64 30.60
C GLY A 240 -1.61 23.04 29.21
N VAL A 241 -2.50 22.05 29.12
CA VAL A 241 -2.95 21.42 27.86
C VAL A 241 -4.37 21.88 27.56
N THR A 242 -4.64 22.24 26.30
CA THR A 242 -5.99 22.61 25.87
C THR A 242 -6.72 21.41 25.28
N LEU A 243 -7.92 21.09 25.80
CA LEU A 243 -8.81 20.12 25.16
C LEU A 243 -9.52 20.77 23.97
N MET A 244 -9.06 20.43 22.77
CA MET A 244 -9.56 20.97 21.50
C MET A 244 -10.95 20.50 21.16
N ASP A 245 -11.31 19.25 21.43
CA ASP A 245 -12.67 18.75 21.27
C ASP A 245 -12.84 17.36 21.90
N HIS A 246 -14.09 16.94 22.00
CA HIS A 246 -14.47 15.55 22.13
C HIS A 246 -15.39 15.16 20.97
N ILE A 247 -14.91 14.25 20.12
CA ILE A 247 -15.66 13.76 18.96
C ILE A 247 -16.30 12.40 19.28
N ILE A 248 -17.62 12.30 19.09
CA ILE A 248 -18.34 11.03 19.16
C ILE A 248 -18.58 10.54 17.73
N VAL A 249 -18.17 9.31 17.43
CA VAL A 249 -18.31 8.69 16.11
C VAL A 249 -19.42 7.64 16.14
N GLY A 250 -20.52 7.90 15.46
CA GLY A 250 -21.58 6.93 15.21
C GLY A 250 -21.43 6.29 13.83
N GLU A 251 -22.41 5.47 13.44
CA GLU A 251 -22.37 4.69 12.18
C GLU A 251 -22.28 5.56 10.91
N SER A 252 -23.02 6.67 10.85
CA SER A 252 -23.11 7.53 9.66
C SER A 252 -22.78 9.01 9.91
N ARG A 253 -22.60 9.39 11.18
CA ARG A 253 -22.43 10.79 11.60
C ARG A 253 -21.47 10.90 12.77
N THR A 254 -20.91 12.07 12.92
CA THR A 254 -20.10 12.46 14.08
C THR A 254 -20.80 13.58 14.85
N TYR A 255 -20.47 13.69 16.13
CA TYR A 255 -20.91 14.77 17.00
C TYR A 255 -19.69 15.40 17.67
N SER A 256 -19.66 16.72 17.75
CA SER A 256 -18.66 17.48 18.48
C SER A 256 -19.30 18.07 19.73
N LEU A 257 -18.73 17.78 20.90
CA LEU A 257 -19.18 18.40 22.15
C LEU A 257 -18.83 19.90 22.18
N ARG A 258 -17.85 20.34 21.39
CA ARG A 258 -17.58 21.77 21.20
C ARG A 258 -18.72 22.45 20.44
N ASP A 259 -19.08 21.92 19.27
CA ASP A 259 -20.10 22.53 18.42
C ASP A 259 -21.51 22.41 19.03
N GLY A 260 -21.74 21.35 19.83
CA GLY A 260 -22.95 21.16 20.63
C GLY A 260 -23.06 22.07 21.86
N GLY A 261 -21.96 22.72 22.26
CA GLY A 261 -21.91 23.65 23.40
C GLY A 261 -21.65 23.01 24.76
N GLU A 262 -21.42 21.69 24.84
CA GLU A 262 -21.09 21.00 26.08
C GLU A 262 -19.63 21.20 26.53
N LEU A 263 -18.74 21.60 25.60
CA LEU A 263 -17.33 21.88 25.85
C LEU A 263 -16.92 23.30 25.42
N SER A 264 -16.56 24.11 26.41
CA SER A 264 -15.98 25.45 26.20
C SER A 264 -14.46 25.42 26.38
N ILE A 265 -13.72 26.12 25.50
CA ILE A 265 -12.26 26.32 25.69
C ILE A 265 -12.00 27.24 26.89
N PHE A 266 -12.95 28.14 27.20
CA PHE A 266 -12.70 29.32 28.01
C PHE A 266 -13.28 29.30 29.43
N ASP A 267 -14.01 28.25 29.82
CA ASP A 267 -14.63 28.14 31.17
C ASP A 267 -13.93 27.17 32.09
#